data_AF-A0A6V8CBZ6-F1
#
_entry.id   AF-A0A6V8CBZ6-F1
#
_cell.length_a   1.000
_cell.length_b   1.000
_cell.length_c   1.000
_cell.angle_alpha   90.00
_cell.angle_beta   90.00
_cell.angle_gamma   90.00
#
_symmetry.space_group_name_H-M   'P 1'
#
loop_
_entity.id
_entity.type
_entity.pdbx_description
1 polymer ?
#
loop_
_entity_poly.entity_id
_entity_poly.type
_entity_poly.pdbx_seq_one_letter_code
_entity_poly.pdbx_strand_id
1 'polypeptide(L)'
;VFDEIRGLFAKTTLAKERGYTPGTFSFNVKGGRCEACKGGGSIKLEMNFLPDVWITCDNCEGKRYTRECLEVTWKGKTIHDVLQMPVGEAVDFFANHRKIHRTLATLSAVGLDYIRLGQPATTLSGGEAQRVKL
;
A
#
# COMPACT_ATOMS: atom_id res chain seq x y z
N VAL A 1 -9.45 2.30 -4.88
CA VAL A 1 -8.35 3.28 -4.63
C VAL A 1 -7.01 2.74 -5.08
N PHE A 2 -6.55 1.59 -4.57
CA PHE A 2 -5.21 1.08 -4.87
C PHE A 2 -4.95 0.89 -6.37
N ASP A 3 -5.93 0.41 -7.15
CA ASP A 3 -5.79 0.27 -8.61
C ASP A 3 -5.52 1.58 -9.34
N GLU A 4 -6.19 2.65 -8.92
CA GLU A 4 -5.98 3.99 -9.49
C GLU A 4 -4.58 4.51 -9.14
N ILE A 5 -4.10 4.26 -7.92
CA ILE A 5 -2.73 4.60 -7.50
C ILE A 5 -1.70 3.84 -8.35
N ARG A 6 -1.85 2.51 -8.52
CA ARG A 6 -0.97 1.70 -9.36
C ARG A 6 -0.97 2.20 -10.81
N GLY A 7 -2.13 2.62 -11.31
CA GLY A 7 -2.28 3.24 -12.62
C GLY A 7 -1.53 4.57 -12.77
N LEU A 8 -1.39 5.37 -11.70
CA LEU A 8 -0.59 6.60 -11.71
C LEU A 8 0.91 6.29 -11.77
N PHE A 9 1.39 5.35 -10.96
CA PHE A 9 2.81 4.96 -10.95
C PHE A 9 3.25 4.38 -12.29
N ALA A 10 2.42 3.56 -12.94
CA ALA A 10 2.70 3.02 -14.28
C ALA A 10 2.78 4.09 -15.38
N LYS A 11 2.26 5.30 -15.15
CA LYS A 11 2.32 6.41 -16.11
C LYS A 11 3.58 7.28 -15.95
N THR A 12 4.36 7.09 -14.90
CA THR A 12 5.61 7.84 -14.68
C THR A 12 6.64 7.53 -15.76
N THR A 13 7.56 8.46 -16.01
CA THR A 13 8.58 8.33 -17.04
C THR A 13 9.43 7.07 -16.85
N LEU A 14 9.99 6.89 -15.64
CA LEU A 14 10.82 5.72 -15.32
C LEU A 14 10.05 4.40 -15.45
N ALA A 15 8.78 4.37 -15.06
CA ALA A 15 7.94 3.18 -15.24
C ALA A 15 7.75 2.84 -16.72
N LYS A 16 7.49 3.84 -17.57
CA LYS A 16 7.32 3.65 -19.02
C LYS A 16 8.60 3.17 -19.69
N GLU A 17 9.75 3.76 -19.34
CA GLU A 17 11.06 3.36 -19.87
C GLU A 17 11.39 1.90 -19.54
N ARG A 18 11.02 1.45 -18.33
CA ARG A 18 11.25 0.07 -17.87
C ARG A 18 10.13 -0.91 -18.26
N GLY A 19 9.12 -0.46 -19.01
CA GLY A 19 7.97 -1.29 -19.39
C GLY A 19 7.12 -1.75 -18.21
N TYR A 20 7.14 -1.02 -17.09
CA TYR A 20 6.35 -1.37 -15.90
C TYR A 20 4.87 -1.10 -16.12
N THR A 21 4.06 -2.07 -15.70
CA THR A 21 2.60 -1.99 -15.78
C THR A 21 2.02 -1.73 -14.38
N PRO A 22 0.71 -1.43 -14.25
CA PRO A 22 0.08 -1.36 -12.93
C PRO A 22 0.27 -2.64 -12.10
N GLY A 23 0.49 -3.80 -12.75
CA GLY A 23 0.80 -5.06 -12.07
C GLY A 23 2.12 -5.02 -11.31
N THR A 24 3.14 -4.33 -11.82
CA THR A 24 4.44 -4.18 -11.15
C THR A 24 4.31 -3.50 -9.79
N PHE A 25 3.40 -2.53 -9.67
CA PHE A 25 3.15 -1.79 -8.42
C PHE A 25 2.13 -2.47 -7.49
N SER A 26 1.72 -3.71 -7.78
CA SER A 26 0.84 -4.49 -6.91
C SER A 26 1.65 -5.43 -6.04
N PHE A 27 1.46 -5.35 -4.72
CA PHE A 27 2.05 -6.33 -3.79
C PHE A 27 1.34 -7.70 -3.83
N ASN A 28 0.18 -7.81 -4.49
CA ASN A 28 -0.61 -9.06 -4.54
C ASN A 28 -0.19 -10.01 -5.68
N VAL A 29 0.54 -9.52 -6.69
CA VAL A 29 0.91 -10.30 -7.88
C VAL A 29 2.41 -10.28 -8.08
N LYS A 30 2.93 -11.32 -8.76
CA LYS A 30 4.34 -11.37 -9.15
C LYS A 30 4.67 -10.22 -10.10
N GLY A 31 5.90 -9.72 -10.04
CA GLY A 31 6.37 -8.63 -10.90
C GLY A 31 7.28 -7.69 -10.11
N GLY A 32 6.69 -6.81 -9.30
CA GLY A 32 7.46 -5.86 -8.46
C GLY A 32 7.31 -6.04 -6.96
N ARG A 33 6.57 -7.07 -6.50
CA ARG A 33 6.47 -7.40 -5.07
C ARG A 33 7.74 -8.10 -4.56
N CYS A 34 7.99 -8.02 -3.27
CA CYS A 34 9.02 -8.83 -2.62
C CYS A 34 8.59 -10.31 -2.62
N GLU A 35 9.33 -11.17 -3.33
CA GLU A 35 8.99 -12.60 -3.41
C GLU A 35 9.25 -13.36 -2.10
N ALA A 36 10.19 -12.90 -1.26
CA ALA A 36 10.48 -13.54 0.02
C ALA A 36 9.26 -13.55 0.97
N CYS A 37 8.52 -12.44 1.05
CA CYS A 37 7.28 -12.35 1.83
C CYS A 37 6.01 -12.39 0.97
N LYS A 38 6.15 -12.68 -0.34
CA LYS A 38 5.05 -12.64 -1.33
C LYS A 38 4.23 -11.33 -1.27
N GLY A 39 4.88 -10.22 -0.95
CA GLY A 39 4.26 -8.90 -0.82
C GLY A 39 3.56 -8.62 0.53
N GLY A 40 3.63 -9.54 1.50
CA GLY A 40 3.05 -9.32 2.84
C GLY A 40 3.79 -8.26 3.66
N GLY A 41 5.10 -8.11 3.46
CA GLY A 41 5.97 -7.26 4.28
C GLY A 41 6.33 -7.88 5.63
N SER A 42 5.57 -8.89 6.06
CA SER A 42 5.86 -9.76 7.19
C SER A 42 5.70 -11.22 6.77
N ILE A 43 6.32 -12.11 7.54
CA ILE A 43 6.21 -13.56 7.40
C ILE A 43 5.61 -14.09 8.69
N LYS A 44 4.61 -14.97 8.56
CA LYS A 44 3.97 -15.64 9.69
C LYS A 44 4.84 -16.83 10.10
N LEU A 45 5.22 -16.88 11.37
CA LEU A 45 5.87 -18.04 11.97
C LEU A 45 4.87 -18.77 12.84
N GLU A 46 4.59 -20.01 12.44
CA GLU A 46 3.69 -20.89 13.18
C GLU A 46 4.47 -21.58 14.29
N MET A 47 3.97 -21.48 15.52
CA MET A 47 4.57 -22.07 16.70
C MET A 47 3.60 -23.11 17.28
N ASN A 48 4.11 -24.29 17.62
CA ASN A 48 3.26 -25.42 18.05
C ASN A 48 2.44 -25.16 19.32
N PHE A 49 2.91 -24.28 20.21
CA PHE A 49 2.36 -24.07 21.55
C PHE A 49 2.13 -22.61 21.92
N LEU A 50 2.46 -21.68 21.01
CA LEU A 50 2.35 -20.24 21.23
C LEU A 50 1.53 -19.61 20.10
N PRO A 51 0.90 -18.45 20.34
CA PRO A 51 0.26 -17.70 19.27
C PRO A 51 1.23 -17.40 18.14
N ASP A 52 0.71 -17.44 16.92
CA ASP A 52 1.49 -17.12 15.73
C ASP A 52 2.09 -15.71 15.81
N VAL A 53 3.36 -15.60 15.43
CA VAL A 53 4.08 -14.33 15.44
C VAL A 53 4.32 -13.87 14.01
N TRP A 54 4.14 -12.57 13.77
CA TRP A 54 4.45 -11.93 12.50
C TRP A 54 5.81 -11.24 12.61
N ILE A 55 6.78 -11.71 11.85
CA ILE A 55 8.12 -11.08 11.79
C ILE A 55 8.22 -10.25 10.52
N THR A 56 8.77 -9.05 10.64
CA THR A 56 9.06 -8.18 9.50
C THR A 56 9.98 -8.91 8.52
N CYS A 57 9.70 -8.83 7.22
CA CYS A 57 10.52 -9.49 6.21
C CYS A 57 11.89 -8.81 6.08
N ASP A 58 12.96 -9.55 6.35
CA ASP A 58 14.34 -9.02 6.29
C ASP A 58 14.75 -8.55 4.89
N ASN A 59 14.22 -9.17 3.82
CA ASN A 59 14.60 -8.83 2.45
C ASN A 59 14.04 -7.48 1.96
N CYS A 60 12.88 -7.07 2.47
CA CYS A 60 12.26 -5.80 2.06
C CYS A 60 12.03 -4.84 3.22
N GLU A 61 12.41 -5.22 4.45
CA GLU A 61 12.22 -4.43 5.67
C GLU A 61 10.78 -3.94 5.85
N GLY A 62 9.80 -4.79 5.52
CA GLY A 62 8.38 -4.42 5.55
C GLY A 62 7.87 -3.61 4.36
N LYS A 63 8.71 -3.26 3.39
CA LYS A 63 8.33 -2.40 2.27
C LYS A 63 7.43 -3.06 1.23
N ARG A 64 7.36 -4.40 1.21
CA ARG A 64 6.52 -5.25 0.32
C ARG A 64 6.92 -5.30 -1.15
N TYR A 65 7.87 -4.49 -1.59
CA TYR A 65 8.28 -4.37 -2.99
C TYR A 65 9.75 -4.69 -3.17
N THR A 66 10.16 -4.96 -4.42
CA THR A 66 11.58 -5.05 -4.78
C THR A 66 12.20 -3.65 -4.82
N ARG A 67 13.53 -3.59 -4.77
CA ARG A 67 14.27 -2.33 -4.83
C ARG A 67 13.99 -1.55 -6.11
N GLU A 68 13.93 -2.24 -7.25
CA GLU A 68 13.71 -1.65 -8.57
C GLU A 68 12.31 -1.01 -8.69
N CYS A 69 11.30 -1.61 -8.05
CA CYS A 69 9.96 -1.05 -7.97
C CYS A 69 9.95 0.24 -7.14
N LEU A 70 10.73 0.29 -6.07
CA LEU A 70 10.85 1.46 -5.18
C LEU A 70 11.72 2.58 -5.74
N GLU A 71 12.43 2.38 -6.85
CA GLU A 71 13.12 3.47 -7.55
C GLU A 71 12.14 4.39 -8.29
N VAL A 72 10.93 3.88 -8.61
CA VAL A 72 9.90 4.68 -9.25
C VAL A 72 9.20 5.56 -8.23
N THR A 73 9.23 6.86 -8.48
CA THR A 73 8.58 7.86 -7.63
C THR A 73 7.49 8.61 -8.39
N TRP A 74 6.46 9.02 -7.66
CA TRP A 74 5.44 9.95 -8.12
C TRP A 74 5.33 11.09 -7.11
N LYS A 75 5.46 12.34 -7.58
CA LYS A 75 5.60 13.53 -6.70
C LYS A 75 6.67 13.35 -5.61
N GLY A 76 7.80 12.72 -5.92
CA GLY A 76 8.90 12.48 -4.98
C GLY A 76 8.64 11.39 -3.94
N LYS A 77 7.57 10.60 -4.06
CA LYS A 77 7.21 9.51 -3.14
C LYS A 77 7.17 8.18 -3.88
N THR A 78 7.71 7.13 -3.28
CA THR A 78 7.60 5.76 -3.81
C THR A 78 6.19 5.21 -3.56
N ILE A 79 5.85 4.08 -4.19
CA ILE A 79 4.56 3.41 -3.92
C ILE A 79 4.45 2.97 -2.45
N HIS A 80 5.56 2.60 -1.82
CA HIS A 80 5.59 2.28 -0.40
C HIS A 80 5.28 3.50 0.47
N ASP A 81 5.90 4.64 0.19
CA ASP A 81 5.68 5.87 0.96
C ASP A 81 4.21 6.30 0.88
N VAL A 82 3.60 6.22 -0.31
CA VAL A 82 2.17 6.50 -0.50
C VAL A 82 1.31 5.54 0.33
N LEU A 83 1.65 4.25 0.39
CA LEU A 83 0.93 3.29 1.22
C LEU A 83 1.13 3.50 2.73
N GLN A 84 2.18 4.23 3.15
CA GLN A 84 2.39 4.60 4.55
C GLN A 84 1.69 5.89 4.96
N MET A 85 1.16 6.68 4.01
CA MET A 85 0.44 7.92 4.31
C MET A 85 -0.85 7.62 5.10
N PRO A 86 -1.13 8.37 6.18
CA PRO A 86 -2.46 8.45 6.78
C PRO A 86 -3.49 8.91 5.74
N VAL A 87 -4.74 8.45 5.87
CA VAL A 87 -5.85 8.86 5.00
C VAL A 87 -5.96 10.38 4.94
N GLY A 88 -5.83 11.09 6.08
CA GLY A 88 -5.93 12.55 6.12
C GLY A 88 -4.89 13.24 5.24
N GLU A 89 -3.62 12.82 5.32
CA GLU A 89 -2.55 13.33 4.44
C GLU A 89 -2.81 12.96 2.97
N ALA A 90 -3.31 11.73 2.74
CA ALA A 90 -3.56 11.23 1.40
C ALA A 90 -4.71 11.98 0.69
N VAL A 91 -5.71 12.50 1.42
CA VAL A 91 -6.77 13.34 0.86
C VAL A 91 -6.17 14.54 0.13
N ASP A 92 -5.31 15.29 0.82
CA ASP A 92 -4.64 16.47 0.26
C ASP A 92 -3.67 16.08 -0.87
N PHE A 93 -2.89 15.03 -0.66
CA PHE A 93 -1.89 14.56 -1.64
C PHE A 93 -2.52 14.19 -3.00
N PHE A 94 -3.74 13.64 -2.97
CA PHE A 94 -4.51 13.23 -4.14
C PHE A 94 -5.65 14.19 -4.53
N ALA A 95 -5.67 15.44 -4.03
CA ALA A 95 -6.73 16.42 -4.30
C ALA A 95 -7.09 16.57 -5.80
N ASN A 96 -6.08 16.56 -6.69
CA ASN A 96 -6.27 16.70 -8.14
C ASN A 96 -6.72 15.40 -8.85
N HIS A 97 -6.84 14.28 -8.14
CA HIS A 97 -7.28 13.00 -8.67
C HIS A 97 -8.67 12.64 -8.16
N ARG A 98 -9.71 13.21 -8.81
CA ARG A 98 -11.12 13.14 -8.39
C ARG A 98 -11.59 11.77 -7.91
N LYS A 99 -11.24 10.68 -8.62
CA LYS A 99 -11.63 9.31 -8.22
C LYS A 99 -10.98 8.87 -6.91
N ILE A 100 -9.68 9.10 -6.74
CA ILE A 100 -8.94 8.74 -5.52
C ILE A 100 -9.41 9.63 -4.37
N HIS A 101 -9.41 10.95 -4.58
CA HIS A 101 -9.84 11.94 -3.59
C HIS A 101 -11.24 11.64 -3.06
N ARG A 102 -12.21 11.32 -3.93
CA ARG A 102 -13.58 11.00 -3.49
C ARG A 102 -13.62 9.86 -2.48
N THR A 103 -12.92 8.76 -2.74
CA THR A 103 -12.92 7.63 -1.81
C THR A 103 -12.16 7.94 -0.51
N LEU A 104 -11.04 8.66 -0.59
CA LEU A 104 -10.28 9.05 0.60
C LEU A 104 -11.07 10.04 1.47
N ALA A 105 -11.77 11.00 0.85
CA ALA A 105 -12.63 11.95 1.54
C ALA A 105 -13.79 11.25 2.27
N THR A 106 -14.34 10.17 1.71
CA THR A 106 -15.34 9.35 2.41
C THR A 106 -14.75 8.69 3.67
N LEU A 107 -13.55 8.12 3.58
CA LEU A 107 -12.87 7.52 4.74
C LEU A 107 -12.54 8.58 5.82
N SER A 108 -12.09 9.76 5.40
CA SER A 108 -11.86 10.91 6.28
C SER A 108 -13.16 11.36 6.97
N ALA A 109 -14.27 11.47 6.23
CA ALA A 109 -15.56 11.89 6.78
C ALA A 109 -16.12 10.95 7.85
N VAL A 110 -15.75 9.67 7.84
CA VAL A 110 -16.11 8.70 8.90
C VAL A 110 -15.07 8.63 10.03
N GLY A 111 -14.08 9.54 10.05
CA GLY A 111 -13.08 9.68 11.11
C GLY A 111 -11.99 8.62 11.09
N LEU A 112 -11.54 8.21 9.89
CA LEU A 112 -10.45 7.24 9.70
C LEU A 112 -9.15 7.92 9.23
N ASP A 113 -8.96 9.21 9.49
CA ASP A 113 -7.83 10.02 9.00
C ASP A 113 -6.45 9.47 9.37
N TYR A 114 -6.34 8.82 10.53
CA TYR A 114 -5.09 8.31 11.07
C TYR A 114 -4.67 6.95 10.49
N ILE A 115 -5.59 6.23 9.84
CA ILE A 115 -5.30 4.91 9.27
C ILE A 115 -4.40 5.09 8.05
N ARG A 116 -3.40 4.23 7.90
CA ARG A 116 -2.52 4.25 6.73
C ARG A 116 -3.18 3.53 5.55
N LEU A 117 -2.98 4.03 4.33
CA LEU A 117 -3.56 3.43 3.12
C LEU A 117 -3.22 1.95 2.92
N GLY A 118 -2.01 1.54 3.32
CA GLY A 118 -1.50 0.16 3.22
C GLY A 118 -1.63 -0.66 4.49
N GLN A 119 -2.33 -0.18 5.52
CA GLN A 119 -2.52 -0.90 6.77
C GLN A 119 -3.22 -2.25 6.51
N PRO A 120 -2.68 -3.38 7.02
CA PRO A 120 -3.34 -4.66 6.87
C PRO A 120 -4.75 -4.64 7.47
N ALA A 121 -5.74 -5.16 6.75
CA ALA A 121 -7.13 -5.19 7.24
C ALA A 121 -7.28 -5.99 8.55
N THR A 122 -6.39 -6.95 8.81
CA THR A 122 -6.37 -7.77 10.02
C THR A 122 -5.97 -6.99 11.28
N THR A 123 -5.36 -5.81 11.15
CA THR A 123 -4.98 -4.97 12.29
C THR A 123 -5.99 -3.87 12.60
N LEU A 124 -7.08 -3.78 11.81
CA LEU A 124 -8.17 -2.87 12.08
C LEU A 124 -9.04 -3.41 13.22
N SER A 125 -9.42 -2.52 14.14
CA SER A 125 -10.46 -2.79 15.13
C SER A 125 -11.80 -3.05 14.45
N GLY A 126 -12.71 -3.73 15.15
CA GLY A 126 -14.06 -4.00 14.63
C GLY A 126 -14.82 -2.73 14.22
N GLY A 127 -14.70 -1.65 14.99
CA GLY A 127 -15.31 -0.36 14.69
C GLY A 127 -14.70 0.35 13.48
N GLU A 128 -13.40 0.20 13.24
CA GLU A 128 -12.75 0.72 12.02
C GLU A 128 -13.17 -0.09 10.79
N ALA A 129 -13.14 -1.42 10.88
CA ALA A 129 -13.54 -2.30 9.79
C ALA A 129 -15.01 -2.09 9.39
N GLN A 130 -15.89 -1.76 10.34
CA GLN A 130 -17.27 -1.39 10.06
C GLN A 130 -17.35 -0.05 9.30
N ARG A 131 -16.63 0.98 9.75
CA ARG A 131 -16.63 2.30 9.10
C ARG A 131 -16.05 2.29 7.68
N VAL A 132 -15.10 1.39 7.38
CA VAL A 132 -14.57 1.21 6.01
C VAL A 132 -15.63 0.67 5.04
N LYS A 133 -16.66 -0.03 5.55
CA LYS A 133 -17.73 -0.61 4.71
C LYS A 133 -18.91 0.36 4.47
N LEU A 134 -19.02 1.43 5.26
CA LEU A 134 -20.05 2.46 5.14
C LEU A 134 -19.73 3.41 3.98
#